data_AF-A0A7S1BY61-F1
#
_entry.id   AF-A0A7S1BY61-F1
#
_cell.length_a   1.000
_cell.length_b   1.000
_cell.length_c   1.000
_cell.angle_alpha   90.00
_cell.angle_beta   90.00
_cell.angle_gamma   90.00
#
_symmetry.space_group_name_H-M   'P 1'
#
loop_
_entity.id
_entity.type
_entity.pdbx_description
1 polymer ?
#
loop_
_entity_poly.entity_id
_entity_poly.type
_entity_poly.pdbx_seq_one_letter_code
_entity_poly.pdbx_strand_id
1 'polypeptide(L)'
;MDHLDAAEKFTEDVFNRHNDVLRSKHQTIVEARNKLKRDMADLQTRQDRLLEKNGGGNVHHDDLVEINVGGEIVTTQRKILTRMKGTRLEAIFSGGWEKHLQRDREGRVFLDLNASCFRSIVEHLTALSTSPPDDIIVPLHVYEEDEIVLDRLLSFLRLEDLKDPFTIDSVILNKGYEQELYKFLDEDKIDGNLELLYRGSRDGFGVSQFHEKCDNQGSTVTVVKSTEGYVFGGFADLPWSSRGDYKASSRAFLFSLKSHSGSGSTKMRVNRYDDDNALFHCISNGPT
;
A
#
# COMPACT_ATOMS: atom_id res chain seq x y z
N MET A 1 27.13 50.50 -21.20
CA MET A 1 25.89 50.79 -20.47
C MET A 1 24.76 49.95 -21.05
N ASP A 2 24.54 50.01 -22.37
CA ASP A 2 23.47 49.29 -23.11
C ASP A 2 23.42 47.76 -22.96
N HIS A 3 24.53 47.07 -22.71
CA HIS A 3 24.54 45.59 -22.58
C HIS A 3 24.07 45.08 -21.20
N LEU A 4 24.20 45.89 -20.15
CA LEU A 4 23.78 45.51 -18.79
C LEU A 4 22.26 45.67 -18.64
N ASP A 5 21.70 46.76 -19.15
CA ASP A 5 20.24 47.02 -19.17
C ASP A 5 19.47 45.96 -19.98
N ALA A 6 20.07 45.47 -21.07
CA ALA A 6 19.47 44.40 -21.89
C ALA A 6 19.44 43.04 -21.16
N ALA A 7 20.47 42.74 -20.37
CA ALA A 7 20.54 41.50 -19.59
C ALA A 7 19.54 41.53 -18.42
N GLU A 8 19.43 42.65 -17.72
CA GLU A 8 18.51 42.84 -16.60
C GLU A 8 17.05 42.72 -17.04
N LYS A 9 16.70 43.38 -18.16
CA LYS A 9 15.38 43.29 -18.78
C LYS A 9 15.03 41.87 -19.24
N PHE A 10 16.02 41.12 -19.76
CA PHE A 10 15.81 39.73 -20.16
C PHE A 10 15.51 38.84 -18.94
N THR A 11 16.26 38.99 -17.85
CA THR A 11 15.99 38.26 -16.60
C THR A 11 14.63 38.60 -16.00
N GLU A 12 14.23 39.87 -16.02
CA GLU A 12 12.91 40.31 -15.53
C GLU A 12 11.77 39.73 -16.38
N ASP A 13 11.92 39.72 -17.70
CA ASP A 13 10.95 39.11 -18.62
C ASP A 13 10.83 37.59 -18.44
N VAL A 14 11.94 36.89 -18.16
CA VAL A 14 11.93 35.45 -17.87
C VAL A 14 11.26 35.17 -16.53
N PHE A 15 11.57 35.96 -15.50
CA PHE A 15 10.96 35.84 -14.18
C PHE A 15 9.44 36.09 -14.22
N ASN A 16 9.01 37.13 -14.93
CA ASN A 16 7.60 37.46 -15.09
C ASN A 16 6.84 36.35 -15.85
N ARG A 17 7.42 35.83 -16.95
CA ARG A 17 6.85 34.69 -17.67
C ARG A 17 6.72 33.44 -16.79
N HIS A 18 7.73 33.15 -15.96
CA HIS A 18 7.67 32.03 -15.04
C HIS A 18 6.56 32.20 -13.99
N ASN A 19 6.43 33.39 -13.40
CA ASN A 19 5.37 33.71 -12.44
C ASN A 19 3.97 33.64 -13.05
N ASP A 20 3.79 34.08 -14.29
CA ASP A 20 2.51 33.99 -14.99
C ASP A 20 2.11 32.53 -15.25
N VAL A 21 3.07 31.69 -15.64
CA VAL A 21 2.85 30.24 -15.78
C VAL A 21 2.49 29.61 -14.43
N LEU A 22 3.18 29.97 -13.34
CA LEU A 22 2.88 29.48 -12.00
C LEU A 22 1.48 29.90 -11.54
N ARG A 23 1.08 31.16 -11.76
CA ARG A 23 -0.27 31.66 -11.46
C ARG A 23 -1.34 30.92 -12.25
N SER A 24 -1.12 30.71 -13.55
CA SER A 24 -2.03 29.96 -14.40
C SER A 24 -2.20 28.51 -13.92
N LYS A 25 -1.09 27.80 -13.62
CA LYS A 25 -1.15 26.44 -13.06
C LYS A 25 -1.86 26.40 -11.71
N HIS A 26 -1.58 27.37 -10.83
CA HIS A 26 -2.24 27.47 -9.53
C HIS A 26 -3.76 27.65 -9.69
N GLN A 27 -4.19 28.52 -10.61
CA GLN A 27 -5.60 28.73 -10.91
C GLN A 27 -6.27 27.44 -11.41
N THR A 28 -5.63 26.71 -12.34
CA THR A 28 -6.14 25.41 -12.80
C THR A 28 -6.28 24.39 -11.66
N ILE A 29 -5.31 24.34 -10.74
CA ILE A 29 -5.35 23.43 -9.58
C ILE A 29 -6.50 23.81 -8.63
N VAL A 30 -6.71 25.11 -8.39
CA VAL A 30 -7.81 25.59 -7.53
C VAL A 30 -9.16 25.24 -8.14
N GLU A 31 -9.33 25.42 -9.44
CA GLU A 31 -10.55 25.04 -10.16
C GLU A 31 -10.81 23.54 -10.11
N ALA A 32 -9.78 22.72 -10.36
CA ALA A 32 -9.86 21.27 -10.26
C ALA A 32 -10.23 20.82 -8.83
N ARG A 33 -9.62 21.42 -7.79
CA ARG A 33 -9.95 21.16 -6.38
C ARG A 33 -11.40 21.52 -6.05
N ASN A 34 -11.87 22.67 -6.52
CA ASN A 34 -13.25 23.12 -6.28
C ASN A 34 -14.28 22.26 -7.03
N LYS A 35 -13.92 21.75 -8.21
CA LYS A 35 -14.73 20.76 -8.92
C LYS A 35 -14.76 19.44 -8.12
N LEU A 36 -13.61 18.94 -7.71
CA LEU A 36 -13.51 17.69 -6.93
C LEU A 36 -14.34 17.76 -5.64
N LYS A 37 -14.30 18.88 -4.91
CA LYS A 37 -15.13 19.08 -3.72
C LYS A 37 -16.63 18.98 -4.00
N ARG A 38 -17.08 19.55 -5.13
CA ARG A 38 -18.49 19.46 -5.56
C ARG A 38 -18.87 18.03 -5.95
N ASP A 39 -18.02 17.37 -6.73
CA ASP A 39 -18.22 15.99 -7.17
C ASP A 39 -18.26 15.03 -5.96
N MET A 40 -17.40 15.24 -4.95
CA MET A 40 -17.42 14.47 -3.70
C MET A 40 -18.71 14.70 -2.90
N ALA A 41 -19.19 15.93 -2.81
CA ALA A 41 -20.44 16.24 -2.11
C ALA A 41 -21.67 15.62 -2.81
N ASP A 42 -21.68 15.61 -4.14
CA ASP A 42 -22.73 14.95 -4.93
C ASP A 42 -22.68 13.42 -4.77
N LEU A 43 -21.48 12.83 -4.82
CA LEU A 43 -21.28 11.41 -4.56
C LEU A 43 -21.74 11.00 -3.17
N GLN A 44 -21.41 11.80 -2.14
CA GLN A 44 -21.86 11.56 -0.77
C GLN A 44 -23.39 11.60 -0.69
N THR A 45 -24.01 12.64 -1.26
CA THR A 45 -25.48 12.76 -1.29
C THR A 45 -26.14 11.56 -2.00
N ARG A 46 -25.52 11.09 -3.09
CA ARG A 46 -26.00 9.92 -3.82
C ARG A 46 -25.83 8.64 -3.00
N GLN A 47 -24.72 8.50 -2.27
CA GLN A 47 -24.47 7.38 -1.37
C GLN A 47 -25.51 7.35 -0.25
N ASP A 48 -25.80 8.48 0.40
CA ASP A 48 -26.78 8.57 1.48
C ASP A 48 -28.19 8.18 0.99
N ARG A 49 -28.59 8.65 -0.20
CA ARG A 49 -29.86 8.26 -0.83
C ARG A 49 -29.95 6.75 -1.11
N LEU A 50 -28.83 6.13 -1.54
CA LEU A 50 -28.77 4.70 -1.79
C LEU A 50 -28.85 3.91 -0.47
N LEU A 51 -28.17 4.38 0.58
CA LEU A 51 -28.26 3.80 1.91
C LEU A 51 -29.69 3.86 2.44
N GLU A 52 -30.37 5.00 2.38
CA GLU A 52 -31.78 5.12 2.78
C GLU A 52 -32.69 4.16 1.99
N LYS A 53 -32.53 4.14 0.66
CA LYS A 53 -33.31 3.26 -0.22
C LYS A 53 -33.11 1.80 0.16
N ASN A 54 -31.88 1.39 0.41
CA ASN A 54 -31.51 0.00 0.69
C ASN A 54 -31.61 -0.38 2.17
N GLY A 55 -32.04 0.55 3.04
CA GLY A 55 -32.30 0.31 4.46
C GLY A 55 -31.12 0.53 5.40
N GLY A 56 -30.00 1.05 4.89
CA GLY A 56 -28.81 1.39 5.65
C GLY A 56 -28.83 2.78 6.31
N GLY A 57 -29.91 3.56 6.18
CA GLY A 57 -29.94 4.95 6.66
C GLY A 57 -29.70 5.15 8.17
N ASN A 58 -29.96 4.13 8.98
CA ASN A 58 -29.72 4.15 10.44
C ASN A 58 -28.55 3.24 10.87
N VAL A 59 -27.77 2.73 9.92
CA VAL A 59 -26.68 1.81 10.21
C VAL A 59 -25.47 2.57 10.75
N HIS A 60 -24.94 2.14 11.89
CA HIS A 60 -23.76 2.73 12.52
C HIS A 60 -22.58 1.73 12.55
N HIS A 61 -21.36 2.27 12.52
CA HIS A 61 -20.14 1.46 12.54
C HIS A 61 -19.98 0.63 13.83
N ASP A 62 -20.50 1.12 14.95
CA ASP A 62 -20.43 0.43 16.25
C ASP A 62 -21.59 -0.56 16.49
N ASP A 63 -22.50 -0.72 15.53
CA ASP A 63 -23.60 -1.67 15.64
C ASP A 63 -23.07 -3.09 15.88
N LEU A 64 -23.65 -3.78 16.86
CA LEU A 64 -23.48 -5.22 17.00
C LEU A 64 -24.33 -5.93 15.95
N VAL A 65 -23.68 -6.72 15.12
CA VAL A 65 -24.31 -7.50 14.05
C VAL A 65 -24.23 -8.97 14.41
N GLU A 66 -25.39 -9.60 14.56
CA GLU A 66 -25.51 -11.06 14.68
C GLU A 66 -25.68 -11.69 13.30
N ILE A 67 -24.79 -12.63 12.99
CA ILE A 67 -24.71 -13.30 11.69
C ILE A 67 -24.84 -14.80 11.91
N ASN A 68 -25.78 -15.43 11.22
CA ASN A 68 -25.87 -16.87 11.11
C ASN A 68 -25.03 -17.33 9.91
N VAL A 69 -23.92 -18.00 10.18
CA VAL A 69 -22.97 -18.49 9.19
C VAL A 69 -23.09 -20.00 9.11
N GLY A 70 -23.78 -20.52 8.10
CA GLY A 70 -23.94 -21.96 7.91
C GLY A 70 -24.58 -22.71 9.09
N GLY A 71 -25.31 -22.02 9.97
CA GLY A 71 -25.94 -22.58 11.17
C GLY A 71 -25.30 -22.15 12.49
N GLU A 72 -24.10 -21.58 12.49
CA GLU A 72 -23.46 -21.03 13.69
C GLU A 72 -23.64 -19.52 13.81
N ILE A 73 -23.80 -19.03 15.04
CA ILE A 73 -23.93 -17.59 15.27
C ILE A 73 -22.56 -16.98 15.55
N VAL A 74 -22.24 -15.93 14.78
CA VAL A 74 -21.08 -15.07 14.95
C VAL A 74 -21.59 -13.65 15.20
N THR A 75 -21.12 -13.02 16.28
CA THR A 75 -21.51 -11.67 16.67
C THR A 75 -20.27 -10.78 16.73
N THR A 76 -20.30 -9.63 16.06
CA THR A 76 -19.20 -8.65 16.08
C THR A 76 -19.70 -7.24 15.77
N GLN A 77 -18.84 -6.24 15.89
CA GLN A 77 -19.15 -4.86 15.50
C GLN A 77 -19.04 -4.68 13.98
N ARG A 78 -19.94 -3.88 13.41
CA ARG A 78 -19.96 -3.60 11.96
C ARG A 78 -18.65 -3.00 11.45
N LYS A 79 -17.96 -2.19 12.26
CA LYS A 79 -16.65 -1.62 11.91
C LYS A 79 -15.57 -2.69 11.68
N ILE A 80 -15.68 -3.85 12.33
CA ILE A 80 -14.77 -4.97 12.11
C ILE A 80 -15.04 -5.59 10.72
N LEU A 81 -16.31 -5.84 10.40
CA LEU A 81 -16.75 -6.40 9.11
C LEU A 81 -16.50 -5.47 7.93
N THR A 82 -16.43 -4.16 8.18
CA THR A 82 -16.23 -3.11 7.17
C THR A 82 -14.84 -2.48 7.21
N ARG A 83 -13.91 -3.11 7.95
CA ARG A 83 -12.53 -2.64 8.15
C ARG A 83 -11.77 -2.55 6.83
N MET A 84 -11.74 -3.64 6.06
CA MET A 84 -11.01 -3.70 4.80
C MET A 84 -11.88 -3.18 3.66
N LYS A 85 -11.52 -2.02 3.11
CA LYS A 85 -12.29 -1.34 2.06
C LYS A 85 -12.18 -2.02 0.70
N GLY A 86 -13.27 -2.02 -0.07
CA GLY A 86 -13.31 -2.63 -1.41
C GLY A 86 -13.39 -4.16 -1.42
N THR A 87 -13.55 -4.76 -0.24
CA THR A 87 -13.76 -6.20 -0.07
C THR A 87 -15.24 -6.52 -0.22
N ARG A 88 -15.56 -7.78 -0.52
CA ARG A 88 -16.96 -8.21 -0.58
C ARG A 88 -17.58 -8.22 0.82
N LEU A 89 -16.80 -8.54 1.85
CA LEU A 89 -17.25 -8.47 3.24
C LEU A 89 -17.72 -7.06 3.60
N GLU A 90 -16.93 -6.04 3.25
CA GLU A 90 -17.30 -4.64 3.47
C GLU A 90 -18.55 -4.25 2.69
N ALA A 91 -18.66 -4.65 1.42
CA ALA A 91 -19.85 -4.37 0.62
C ALA A 91 -21.13 -4.94 1.26
N ILE A 92 -21.10 -6.18 1.76
CA ILE A 92 -22.23 -6.84 2.42
C ILE A 92 -22.67 -6.05 3.67
N PHE A 93 -21.71 -5.64 4.51
CA PHE A 93 -21.99 -5.03 5.81
C PHE A 93 -21.93 -3.49 5.83
N SER A 94 -21.71 -2.85 4.69
CA SER A 94 -21.70 -1.38 4.53
C SER A 94 -23.04 -0.69 4.82
N GLY A 95 -24.12 -1.46 5.00
CA GLY A 95 -25.50 -0.95 5.06
C GLY A 95 -26.13 -0.75 3.69
N GLY A 96 -25.35 -0.84 2.60
CA GLY A 96 -25.82 -0.68 1.23
C GLY A 96 -26.77 -1.78 0.74
N TRP A 97 -26.94 -2.87 1.47
CA TRP A 97 -27.76 -4.02 1.08
C TRP A 97 -28.73 -4.49 2.17
N GLU A 98 -28.93 -3.71 3.23
CA GLU A 98 -29.57 -4.16 4.48
C GLU A 98 -30.97 -4.81 4.30
N LYS A 99 -31.79 -4.29 3.36
CA LYS A 99 -33.11 -4.85 2.99
C LYS A 99 -33.04 -6.08 2.06
N HIS A 100 -31.91 -6.30 1.42
CA HIS A 100 -31.70 -7.36 0.44
C HIS A 100 -30.89 -8.54 0.98
N LEU A 101 -30.33 -8.40 2.19
CA LEU A 101 -29.66 -9.50 2.88
C LEU A 101 -30.65 -10.59 3.24
N GLN A 102 -30.26 -11.84 2.95
CA GLN A 102 -30.99 -13.00 3.44
C GLN A 102 -30.92 -13.03 4.97
N ARG A 103 -32.01 -13.46 5.59
CA ARG A 103 -32.12 -13.59 7.04
C ARG A 103 -32.63 -14.96 7.43
N ASP A 104 -32.20 -15.44 8.58
CA ASP A 104 -32.74 -16.66 9.17
C ASP A 104 -34.12 -16.41 9.83
N ARG A 105 -34.67 -17.42 10.50
CA ARG A 105 -36.01 -17.34 11.12
C ARG A 105 -36.07 -16.36 12.29
N GLU A 106 -34.92 -16.11 12.90
CA GLU A 106 -34.72 -15.20 14.02
C GLU A 106 -34.39 -13.77 13.54
N GLY A 107 -34.31 -13.54 12.23
CA GLY A 107 -34.06 -12.23 11.63
C GLY A 107 -32.59 -11.83 11.55
N ARG A 108 -31.66 -12.73 11.86
CA ARG A 108 -30.21 -12.51 11.77
C ARG A 108 -29.76 -12.60 10.32
N VAL A 109 -28.70 -11.87 9.95
CA VAL A 109 -28.14 -11.97 8.59
C VAL A 109 -27.65 -13.40 8.37
N PHE A 110 -28.07 -14.04 7.29
CA PHE A 110 -27.68 -15.41 6.96
C PHE A 110 -26.62 -15.42 5.85
N LEU A 111 -25.52 -16.14 6.10
CA LEU A 111 -24.45 -16.40 5.15
C LEU A 111 -24.24 -17.91 5.03
N ASP A 112 -24.40 -18.44 3.82
CA ASP A 112 -24.14 -19.85 3.52
C ASP A 112 -22.63 -20.09 3.29
N LEU A 113 -21.85 -20.04 4.38
CA LEU A 113 -20.39 -20.14 4.40
C LEU A 113 -19.94 -21.10 5.52
N ASN A 114 -18.66 -21.51 5.49
CA ASN A 114 -18.07 -22.29 6.58
C ASN A 114 -17.88 -21.41 7.82
N ALA A 115 -18.55 -21.80 8.92
CA ALA A 115 -18.57 -21.05 10.17
C ALA A 115 -17.20 -20.93 10.85
N SER A 116 -16.45 -22.04 10.92
CA SER A 116 -15.10 -22.12 11.51
C SER A 116 -14.16 -21.10 10.87
N CYS A 117 -14.02 -21.15 9.54
CA CYS A 117 -13.17 -20.24 8.79
C CYS A 117 -13.64 -18.78 8.89
N PHE A 118 -14.95 -18.53 8.84
CA PHE A 118 -15.49 -17.17 8.96
C PHE A 118 -15.23 -16.58 10.36
N ARG A 119 -15.35 -17.40 11.41
CA ARG A 119 -15.03 -17.02 12.79
C ARG A 119 -13.56 -16.63 12.90
N SER A 120 -12.64 -17.44 12.38
CA SER A 120 -11.20 -17.11 12.37
C SER A 120 -10.92 -15.79 11.65
N ILE A 121 -11.59 -15.52 10.52
CA ILE A 121 -11.47 -14.23 9.81
C ILE A 121 -11.91 -13.07 10.71
N VAL A 122 -13.08 -13.17 11.35
CA VAL A 122 -13.62 -12.12 12.23
C VAL A 122 -12.72 -11.88 13.44
N GLU A 123 -12.20 -12.94 14.05
CA GLU A 123 -11.25 -12.88 15.16
C GLU A 123 -9.96 -12.16 14.75
N HIS A 124 -9.40 -12.50 13.59
CA HIS A 124 -8.20 -11.86 13.08
C HIS A 124 -8.42 -10.37 12.72
N LEU A 125 -9.55 -10.03 12.09
CA LEU A 125 -9.94 -8.63 11.84
C LEU A 125 -10.14 -7.84 13.14
N THR A 126 -10.60 -8.52 14.20
CA THR A 126 -10.74 -7.93 15.53
C THR A 126 -9.38 -7.65 16.15
N ALA A 127 -8.45 -8.62 16.11
CA ALA A 127 -7.07 -8.44 16.57
C ALA A 127 -6.40 -7.25 15.86
N LEU A 128 -6.51 -7.16 14.53
CA LEU A 128 -6.04 -6.00 13.75
C LEU A 128 -6.63 -4.64 14.20
N SER A 129 -7.79 -4.64 14.86
CA SER A 129 -8.47 -3.43 15.30
C SER A 129 -8.20 -3.05 16.75
N THR A 130 -7.89 -4.03 17.60
CA THR A 130 -7.75 -3.82 19.06
C THR A 130 -6.33 -3.98 19.57
N SER A 131 -5.44 -4.62 18.80
CA SER A 131 -4.06 -4.81 19.20
C SER A 131 -3.28 -3.48 19.20
N PRO A 132 -2.44 -3.24 20.22
CA PRO A 132 -1.42 -2.19 20.21
C PRO A 132 -0.52 -2.26 18.97
N PRO A 133 0.10 -1.15 18.54
CA PRO A 133 0.98 -1.11 17.36
C PRO A 133 2.16 -2.09 17.40
N ASP A 134 2.63 -2.44 18.61
CA ASP A 134 3.80 -3.30 18.81
C ASP A 134 3.45 -4.78 19.06
N ASP A 135 2.16 -5.13 19.11
CA ASP A 135 1.74 -6.51 19.36
C ASP A 135 1.84 -7.35 18.09
N ILE A 136 2.46 -8.52 18.22
CA ILE A 136 2.51 -9.52 17.14
C ILE A 136 1.10 -10.10 16.98
N ILE A 137 0.43 -9.69 15.90
CA ILE A 137 -0.85 -10.28 15.52
C ILE A 137 -0.56 -11.65 14.92
N VAL A 138 -1.03 -12.69 15.61
CA VAL A 138 -0.88 -14.07 15.15
C VAL A 138 -1.52 -14.21 13.76
N PRO A 139 -0.81 -14.79 12.78
CA PRO A 139 -1.35 -15.03 11.44
C PRO A 139 -2.66 -15.80 11.50
N LEU A 140 -3.55 -15.50 10.55
CA LEU A 140 -4.81 -16.22 10.39
C LEU A 140 -4.55 -17.72 10.20
N HIS A 141 -4.93 -18.53 11.19
CA HIS A 141 -4.69 -19.97 11.21
C HIS A 141 -5.99 -20.73 11.50
N VAL A 142 -6.21 -21.82 10.77
CA VAL A 142 -7.32 -22.78 10.94
C VAL A 142 -6.73 -24.19 11.08
N TYR A 143 -7.53 -25.19 11.43
CA TYR A 143 -7.06 -26.58 11.38
C TYR A 143 -6.63 -26.96 9.95
N GLU A 144 -5.65 -27.86 9.80
CA GLU A 144 -5.08 -28.22 8.48
C GLU A 144 -6.16 -28.62 7.45
N GLU A 145 -7.21 -29.30 7.91
CA GLU A 145 -8.34 -29.73 7.08
C GLU A 145 -9.18 -28.56 6.52
N ASP A 146 -9.17 -27.41 7.19
CA ASP A 146 -9.92 -26.21 6.83
C ASP A 146 -9.12 -25.24 5.95
N GLU A 147 -7.82 -25.44 5.71
CA GLU A 147 -6.98 -24.47 4.98
C GLU A 147 -7.47 -24.18 3.55
N ILE A 148 -7.91 -25.22 2.83
CA ILE A 148 -8.45 -25.09 1.47
C ILE A 148 -9.78 -24.34 1.50
N VAL A 149 -10.60 -24.59 2.53
CA VAL A 149 -11.89 -23.92 2.71
C VAL A 149 -11.67 -22.45 3.04
N LEU A 150 -10.72 -22.15 3.91
CA LEU A 150 -10.30 -20.81 4.24
C LEU A 150 -9.81 -20.06 3.00
N ASP A 151 -8.98 -20.68 2.16
CA ASP A 151 -8.48 -20.05 0.94
C ASP A 151 -9.60 -19.63 -0.02
N ARG A 152 -10.55 -20.54 -0.25
CA ARG A 152 -11.74 -20.27 -1.07
C ARG A 152 -12.60 -19.17 -0.46
N LEU A 153 -12.74 -19.17 0.87
CA LEU A 153 -13.52 -18.17 1.58
C LEU A 153 -12.89 -16.78 1.51
N LEU A 154 -11.57 -16.68 1.71
CA LEU A 154 -10.82 -15.44 1.58
C LEU A 154 -10.94 -14.89 0.15
N SER A 155 -10.79 -15.75 -0.86
CA SER A 155 -10.99 -15.35 -2.25
C SER A 155 -12.42 -14.87 -2.54
N PHE A 156 -13.43 -15.59 -2.04
CA PHE A 156 -14.84 -15.20 -2.20
C PHE A 156 -15.15 -13.86 -1.54
N LEU A 157 -14.58 -13.60 -0.36
CA LEU A 157 -14.76 -12.37 0.40
C LEU A 157 -13.84 -11.22 -0.04
N ARG A 158 -12.87 -11.50 -0.92
CA ARG A 158 -11.77 -10.61 -1.34
C ARG A 158 -10.92 -10.15 -0.15
N LEU A 159 -10.46 -11.11 0.64
CA LEU A 159 -9.65 -10.93 1.86
C LEU A 159 -8.31 -11.66 1.76
N GLU A 160 -7.77 -11.83 0.56
CA GLU A 160 -6.54 -12.57 0.31
C GLU A 160 -5.34 -11.99 1.08
N ASP A 161 -5.34 -10.68 1.32
CA ASP A 161 -4.31 -9.98 2.09
C ASP A 161 -4.25 -10.44 3.57
N LEU A 162 -5.32 -11.03 4.12
CA LEU A 162 -5.33 -11.54 5.51
C LEU A 162 -4.45 -12.77 5.73
N LYS A 163 -4.16 -13.52 4.67
CA LYS A 163 -3.23 -14.66 4.76
C LYS A 163 -1.77 -14.22 4.82
N ASP A 164 -1.50 -12.95 4.58
CA ASP A 164 -0.14 -12.47 4.36
C ASP A 164 0.10 -11.19 5.17
N PRO A 165 0.46 -11.31 6.47
CA PRO A 165 0.86 -10.16 7.29
C PRO A 165 2.13 -9.45 6.76
N PHE A 166 2.73 -9.96 5.69
CA PHE A 166 3.91 -9.42 5.00
C PHE A 166 3.57 -8.71 3.68
N THR A 167 2.31 -8.28 3.46
CA THR A 167 1.98 -7.43 2.30
C THR A 167 2.82 -6.16 2.31
N ILE A 168 3.66 -6.01 1.29
CA ILE A 168 4.48 -4.81 1.12
C ILE A 168 3.57 -3.70 0.58
N ASP A 169 3.50 -2.53 1.24
CA ASP A 169 2.76 -1.38 0.71
C ASP A 169 3.44 -0.85 -0.57
N SER A 170 3.04 -1.41 -1.71
CA SER A 170 3.63 -1.15 -3.02
C SER A 170 2.58 -1.00 -4.10
N VAL A 171 2.82 -0.05 -5.00
CA VAL A 171 2.08 0.10 -6.27
C VAL A 171 2.83 -0.52 -7.45
N ILE A 172 4.00 -1.10 -7.19
CA ILE A 172 4.89 -1.70 -8.19
C ILE A 172 4.89 -3.23 -8.08
N LEU A 173 4.98 -3.74 -6.85
CA LEU A 173 5.04 -5.17 -6.57
C LEU A 173 3.64 -5.78 -6.62
N ASN A 174 3.52 -6.93 -7.28
CA ASN A 174 2.39 -7.83 -7.11
C ASN A 174 2.85 -9.03 -6.28
N LYS A 175 1.92 -9.91 -5.89
CA LYS A 175 2.25 -11.09 -5.05
C LYS A 175 3.38 -11.98 -5.58
N GLY A 176 3.45 -12.20 -6.89
CA GLY A 176 4.56 -12.97 -7.48
C GLY A 176 5.92 -12.26 -7.32
N TYR A 177 5.93 -10.94 -7.44
CA TYR A 177 7.14 -10.13 -7.22
C TYR A 177 7.53 -10.04 -5.74
N GLU A 178 6.55 -9.97 -4.83
CA GLU A 178 6.81 -10.00 -3.38
C GLU A 178 7.47 -11.33 -2.99
N GLN A 179 6.96 -12.45 -3.47
CA GLN A 179 7.54 -13.78 -3.21
C GLN A 179 8.98 -13.90 -3.70
N GLU A 180 9.27 -13.45 -4.92
CA GLU A 180 10.63 -13.46 -5.46
C GLU A 180 11.57 -12.51 -4.69
N LEU A 181 11.08 -11.35 -4.26
CA LEU A 181 11.86 -10.43 -3.43
C LEU A 181 12.18 -11.03 -2.06
N TYR A 182 11.19 -11.60 -1.37
CA TYR A 182 11.41 -12.27 -0.08
C TYR A 182 12.34 -13.47 -0.20
N LYS A 183 12.24 -14.25 -1.29
CA LYS A 183 13.20 -15.32 -1.60
C LYS A 183 14.63 -14.77 -1.70
N PHE A 184 14.84 -13.64 -2.37
CA PHE A 184 16.17 -13.03 -2.44
C PHE A 184 16.68 -12.54 -1.09
N LEU A 185 15.81 -12.04 -0.21
CA LEU A 185 16.19 -11.63 1.14
C LEU A 185 16.55 -12.85 2.01
N ASP A 186 15.74 -13.90 1.97
CA ASP A 186 15.93 -15.14 2.74
C ASP A 186 17.22 -15.88 2.37
N GLU A 187 17.60 -15.89 1.09
CA GLU A 187 18.88 -16.44 0.62
C GLU A 187 20.11 -15.85 1.32
N ASP A 188 20.03 -14.59 1.77
CA ASP A 188 21.09 -13.89 2.52
C ASP A 188 20.74 -13.74 4.01
N LYS A 189 19.74 -14.50 4.48
CA LYS A 189 19.23 -14.49 5.87
C LYS A 189 18.92 -13.08 6.36
N ILE A 190 18.31 -12.29 5.48
CA ILE A 190 17.80 -10.96 5.81
C ILE A 190 16.37 -11.16 6.32
N ASP A 191 16.17 -10.96 7.61
CA ASP A 191 14.89 -11.00 8.28
C ASP A 191 14.31 -9.59 8.46
N GLY A 192 13.02 -9.53 8.75
CA GLY A 192 12.31 -8.29 9.05
C GLY A 192 11.15 -7.97 8.11
N ASN A 193 10.26 -7.13 8.60
CA ASN A 193 9.12 -6.63 7.85
C ASN A 193 9.54 -5.41 7.04
N LEU A 194 9.02 -5.31 5.81
CA LEU A 194 9.30 -4.16 4.94
C LEU A 194 8.27 -3.06 5.20
N GLU A 195 8.74 -1.92 5.69
CA GLU A 195 7.95 -0.71 5.85
C GLU A 195 8.23 0.30 4.72
N LEU A 196 7.19 0.95 4.21
CA LEU A 196 7.32 1.95 3.15
C LEU A 196 7.84 3.30 3.69
N LEU A 197 9.13 3.55 3.53
CA LEU A 197 9.76 4.84 3.86
C LEU A 197 9.40 5.95 2.86
N TYR A 198 9.58 5.67 1.57
CA TYR A 198 9.49 6.65 0.49
C TYR A 198 8.88 6.06 -0.78
N ARG A 199 8.03 6.85 -1.45
CA ARG A 199 7.45 6.52 -2.76
C ARG A 199 7.44 7.78 -3.63
N GLY A 200 8.20 7.79 -4.73
CA GLY A 200 8.32 8.97 -5.61
C GLY A 200 6.98 9.53 -6.13
N SER A 201 5.97 8.68 -6.38
CA SER A 201 4.63 9.13 -6.79
C SER A 201 3.79 9.77 -5.67
N ARG A 202 4.13 9.52 -4.39
CA ARG A 202 3.47 10.10 -3.20
C ARG A 202 4.26 11.29 -2.65
N ASP A 203 5.56 11.11 -2.50
CA ASP A 203 6.47 12.01 -1.78
C ASP A 203 7.21 12.96 -2.73
N GLY A 204 7.21 12.71 -4.05
CA GLY A 204 7.96 13.47 -5.06
C GLY A 204 9.28 12.80 -5.41
N PHE A 205 9.77 13.00 -6.65
CA PHE A 205 10.97 12.32 -7.18
C PHE A 205 12.30 13.03 -6.87
N GLY A 206 12.29 14.07 -6.04
CA GLY A 206 13.50 14.82 -5.71
C GLY A 206 14.36 14.10 -4.69
N VAL A 207 15.69 14.23 -4.86
CA VAL A 207 16.69 13.64 -3.96
C VAL A 207 16.52 14.11 -2.51
N SER A 208 16.11 15.36 -2.29
CA SER A 208 15.88 15.87 -0.94
C SER A 208 14.77 15.10 -0.21
N GLN A 209 13.70 14.70 -0.91
CA GLN A 209 12.61 13.93 -0.29
C GLN A 209 13.03 12.49 0.04
N PHE A 210 13.93 11.93 -0.78
CA PHE A 210 14.53 10.63 -0.47
C PHE A 210 15.36 10.71 0.83
N HIS A 211 16.32 11.64 0.92
CA HIS A 211 17.19 11.72 2.10
C HIS A 211 16.45 12.13 3.37
N GLU A 212 15.40 12.97 3.27
CA GLU A 212 14.54 13.30 4.40
C GLU A 212 13.89 12.05 5.03
N LYS A 213 13.57 11.04 4.20
CA LYS A 213 12.81 9.85 4.62
C LYS A 213 13.66 8.60 4.82
N CYS A 214 14.78 8.46 4.12
CA CYS A 214 15.55 7.22 4.06
C CYS A 214 16.90 7.28 4.77
N ASP A 215 17.45 8.46 5.05
CA ASP A 215 18.71 8.56 5.80
C ASP A 215 18.54 7.99 7.22
N ASN A 216 19.51 7.20 7.66
CA ASN A 216 19.57 6.57 8.98
C ASN A 216 18.41 5.62 9.34
N GLN A 217 17.64 5.12 8.36
CA GLN A 217 16.51 4.19 8.60
C GLN A 217 16.92 2.70 8.66
N GLY A 218 18.22 2.40 8.66
CA GLY A 218 18.73 1.03 8.58
C GLY A 218 18.81 0.51 7.15
N SER A 219 18.78 -0.81 6.99
CA SER A 219 18.83 -1.47 5.68
C SER A 219 17.59 -1.14 4.86
N THR A 220 17.75 -1.00 3.54
CA THR A 220 16.65 -0.61 2.66
C THR A 220 16.57 -1.49 1.43
N VAL A 221 15.34 -1.71 0.96
CA VAL A 221 15.06 -2.26 -0.36
C VAL A 221 14.51 -1.13 -1.22
N THR A 222 15.13 -0.88 -2.36
CA THR A 222 14.61 0.04 -3.37
C THR A 222 13.99 -0.75 -4.50
N VAL A 223 12.78 -0.36 -4.93
CA VAL A 223 12.07 -0.94 -6.07
C VAL A 223 11.75 0.15 -7.08
N VAL A 224 12.15 -0.08 -8.32
CA VAL A 224 11.96 0.84 -9.45
C VAL A 224 11.11 0.16 -10.52
N LYS A 225 10.16 0.93 -11.07
CA LYS A 225 9.39 0.55 -12.26
C LYS A 225 9.73 1.51 -13.40
N SER A 226 10.26 0.98 -14.50
CA SER A 226 10.54 1.80 -15.69
C SER A 226 9.25 2.20 -16.42
N THR A 227 9.36 3.18 -17.31
CA THR A 227 8.27 3.60 -18.22
C THR A 227 7.83 2.48 -19.17
N GLU A 228 8.76 1.58 -19.53
CA GLU A 228 8.49 0.37 -20.32
C GLU A 228 7.92 -0.78 -19.48
N GLY A 229 7.79 -0.58 -18.17
CA GLY A 229 7.17 -1.50 -17.24
C GLY A 229 8.08 -2.64 -16.77
N TYR A 230 9.39 -2.47 -16.84
CA TYR A 230 10.36 -3.35 -16.17
C TYR A 230 10.41 -3.05 -14.68
N VAL A 231 10.72 -4.07 -13.88
CA VAL A 231 10.76 -3.97 -12.41
C VAL A 231 12.09 -4.50 -11.92
N PHE A 232 12.86 -3.64 -11.26
CA PHE A 232 14.21 -3.92 -10.77
C PHE A 232 14.50 -3.07 -9.54
N GLY A 233 15.65 -3.28 -8.91
CA GLY A 233 16.00 -2.56 -7.70
C GLY A 233 17.27 -3.07 -7.05
N GLY A 234 17.42 -2.75 -5.77
CA GLY A 234 18.56 -3.18 -4.98
C GLY A 234 18.28 -3.18 -3.49
N PHE A 235 19.06 -3.98 -2.78
CA PHE A 235 19.13 -4.02 -1.33
C PHE A 235 20.43 -3.37 -0.87
N ALA A 236 20.32 -2.42 0.05
CA ALA A 236 21.43 -1.83 0.78
C ALA A 236 21.34 -2.29 2.25
N ASP A 237 22.39 -2.94 2.73
CA ASP A 237 22.50 -3.45 4.10
C ASP A 237 23.01 -2.39 5.10
N LEU A 238 23.38 -1.21 4.60
CA LEU A 238 23.84 -0.09 5.40
C LEU A 238 22.85 1.08 5.32
N PRO A 239 22.65 1.83 6.42
CA PRO A 239 21.81 3.01 6.42
C PRO A 239 22.36 4.10 5.51
N TRP A 240 21.50 4.67 4.67
CA TRP A 240 21.83 5.81 3.82
C TRP A 240 22.30 7.02 4.64
N SER A 241 23.20 7.79 4.04
CA SER A 241 23.62 9.07 4.58
C SER A 241 23.98 10.07 3.47
N SER A 242 24.01 11.34 3.84
CA SER A 242 24.29 12.45 2.92
C SER A 242 25.77 12.91 2.95
N ARG A 243 26.73 12.01 3.23
CA ARG A 243 28.12 12.39 3.56
C ARG A 243 29.08 12.52 2.36
N GLY A 244 28.76 11.94 1.22
CA GLY A 244 29.61 11.97 0.02
C GLY A 244 30.75 10.95 0.07
N ASP A 245 30.46 9.69 0.38
CA ASP A 245 31.47 8.64 0.48
C ASP A 245 31.01 7.25 -0.02
N TYR A 246 31.97 6.42 -0.40
CA TYR A 246 31.75 5.01 -0.71
C TYR A 246 31.68 4.19 0.58
N LYS A 247 30.85 3.15 0.58
CA LYS A 247 30.73 2.19 1.66
C LYS A 247 30.98 0.78 1.18
N ALA A 248 31.76 0.09 1.99
CA ALA A 248 32.02 -1.32 1.81
C ALA A 248 30.76 -2.14 2.15
N SER A 249 30.35 -3.04 1.27
CA SER A 249 29.27 -3.98 1.56
C SER A 249 29.46 -5.29 0.82
N SER A 250 29.34 -6.39 1.57
CA SER A 250 29.34 -7.76 1.05
C SER A 250 27.95 -8.38 0.92
N ARG A 251 26.91 -7.68 1.42
CA ARG A 251 25.52 -8.15 1.43
C ARG A 251 24.61 -7.35 0.51
N ALA A 252 25.05 -6.19 0.02
CA ALA A 252 24.31 -5.44 -0.98
C ALA A 252 24.17 -6.27 -2.26
N PHE A 253 23.02 -6.14 -2.91
CA PHE A 253 22.76 -6.79 -4.19
C PHE A 253 21.75 -5.98 -5.02
N LEU A 254 21.84 -6.14 -6.33
CA LEU A 254 20.81 -5.70 -7.27
C LEU A 254 19.90 -6.85 -7.62
N PHE A 255 18.68 -6.55 -8.04
CA PHE A 255 17.74 -7.55 -8.54
C PHE A 255 16.93 -7.02 -9.72
N SER A 256 16.44 -7.96 -10.54
CA SER A 256 15.45 -7.73 -11.58
C SER A 256 14.31 -8.72 -11.39
N LEU A 257 13.08 -8.22 -11.24
CA LEU A 257 11.85 -9.01 -11.11
C LEU A 257 11.13 -9.16 -12.45
N LYS A 258 11.32 -8.19 -13.35
CA LYS A 258 10.83 -8.24 -14.74
C LYS A 258 11.84 -7.61 -15.69
N SER A 259 12.51 -8.47 -16.46
CA SER A 259 13.54 -8.11 -17.44
C SER A 259 12.99 -7.89 -18.86
N HIS A 260 13.71 -7.12 -19.68
CA HIS A 260 13.49 -6.98 -21.13
C HIS A 260 13.69 -8.30 -21.88
N SER A 261 14.63 -9.15 -21.44
CA SER A 261 15.00 -10.40 -22.13
C SER A 261 13.97 -11.53 -21.96
N GLY A 262 12.92 -11.33 -21.15
CA GLY A 262 11.99 -12.39 -20.76
C GLY A 262 12.61 -13.46 -19.84
N SER A 263 13.85 -13.28 -19.42
CA SER A 263 14.49 -14.11 -18.39
C SER A 263 13.74 -13.91 -17.06
N GLY A 264 13.67 -14.98 -16.26
CA GLY A 264 13.04 -14.95 -14.93
C GLY A 264 13.70 -13.95 -13.97
N SER A 265 13.18 -13.87 -12.75
CA SER A 265 13.75 -13.02 -11.70
C SER A 265 15.24 -13.35 -11.52
N THR A 266 16.07 -12.33 -11.32
CA THR A 266 17.53 -12.49 -11.21
C THR A 266 18.05 -11.62 -10.08
N LYS A 267 18.95 -12.19 -9.28
CA LYS A 267 19.71 -11.52 -8.22
C LYS A 267 21.17 -11.38 -8.64
N MET A 268 21.75 -10.21 -8.43
CA MET A 268 23.09 -9.84 -8.86
C MET A 268 23.85 -9.33 -7.64
N ARG A 269 24.78 -10.13 -7.12
CA ARG A 269 25.60 -9.76 -5.96
C ARG A 269 26.73 -8.83 -6.35
N VAL A 270 27.18 -8.02 -5.39
CA VAL A 270 28.42 -7.24 -5.51
C VAL A 270 29.59 -8.18 -5.79
N ASN A 271 30.46 -7.75 -6.70
CA ASN A 271 31.69 -8.48 -7.02
C ASN A 271 32.62 -8.45 -5.81
N ARG A 272 33.14 -9.62 -5.39
CA ARG A 272 34.02 -9.75 -4.21
C ARG A 272 35.34 -8.96 -4.29
N TYR A 273 35.70 -8.46 -5.47
CA TYR A 273 36.89 -7.65 -5.67
C TYR A 273 36.62 -6.13 -5.62
N ASP A 274 35.35 -5.73 -5.51
CA ASP A 274 34.91 -4.33 -5.51
C ASP A 274 33.94 -4.03 -4.34
N ASP A 275 33.99 -4.83 -3.27
CA ASP A 275 33.07 -4.68 -2.14
C ASP A 275 33.30 -3.39 -1.36
N ASP A 276 34.51 -2.83 -1.35
CA ASP A 276 34.87 -1.55 -0.73
C ASP A 276 34.08 -0.34 -1.26
N ASN A 277 33.56 -0.41 -2.49
CA ASN A 277 32.81 0.67 -3.16
C ASN A 277 31.38 0.26 -3.55
N ALA A 278 30.79 -0.70 -2.82
CA ALA A 278 29.50 -1.29 -3.13
C ALA A 278 28.32 -0.30 -3.08
N LEU A 279 28.35 0.65 -2.15
CA LEU A 279 27.31 1.68 -2.00
C LEU A 279 27.93 3.07 -2.03
N PHE A 280 27.24 4.06 -2.60
CA PHE A 280 27.69 5.45 -2.64
C PHE A 280 26.65 6.37 -1.98
N HIS A 281 27.05 7.03 -0.91
CA HIS A 281 26.18 7.83 -0.04
C HIS A 281 26.48 9.30 -0.29
N CYS A 282 25.59 10.05 -0.94
CA CYS A 282 25.82 11.46 -1.25
C CYS A 282 24.52 12.25 -1.15
N ILE A 283 24.59 13.49 -0.67
CA ILE A 283 23.42 14.38 -0.54
C ILE A 283 22.70 14.66 -1.87
N SER A 284 23.39 14.48 -3.00
CA SER A 284 22.85 14.67 -4.34
C SER A 284 22.36 13.38 -5.00
N ASN A 285 22.51 12.22 -4.35
CA ASN A 285 22.25 10.90 -4.94
C ASN A 285 21.46 10.02 -3.98
N GLY A 286 20.30 9.54 -4.44
CA GLY A 286 19.63 8.39 -3.83
C GLY A 286 20.05 7.07 -4.50
N PRO A 287 19.28 5.99 -4.32
CA PRO A 287 19.38 4.79 -5.11
C PRO A 287 18.95 5.11 -6.55
N THR A 288 19.93 5.44 -7.39
CA THR A 288 19.79 5.78 -8.82
C THR A 288 20.34 4.68 -9.70
#